data_AF-A0A1D6LQN3-F1
#
_entry.id   AF-A0A1D6LQN3-F1
#
_cell.length_a   1.000
_cell.length_b   1.000
_cell.length_c   1.000
_cell.angle_alpha   90.00
_cell.angle_beta   90.00
_cell.angle_gamma   90.00
#
_symmetry.space_group_name_H-M   'P 1'
#
loop_
_entity.id
_entity.type
_entity.pdbx_description
1 polymer ?
#
loop_
_entity_poly.entity_id
_entity_poly.type
_entity_poly.pdbx_seq_one_letter_code
_entity_poly.pdbx_strand_id
1 'polypeptide(L)'
;MGRKPVEKMSQTQCQSIVTWAMPQLTERTKLPNIVDPVIRDTMDPKHLYQVAAVAVLCVQPEPSYRPLITDVLHSLVPLVPVELGGTLRVAEPPSPNLKHSAC
;
A
#
# COMPACT_ATOMS: atom_id res chain seq x y z
N MET A 1 -12.24 2.47 3.36
CA MET A 1 -12.04 3.61 2.45
C MET A 1 -10.96 4.52 3.02
N GLY A 2 -10.08 5.03 2.16
CA GLY A 2 -8.88 5.78 2.54
C GLY A 2 -9.15 7.12 3.23
N ARG A 3 -8.08 7.73 3.76
CA ARG A 3 -8.14 9.02 4.46
C ARG A 3 -8.01 10.19 3.47
N LYS A 4 -8.59 11.34 3.83
CA LYS A 4 -8.48 12.57 3.04
C LYS A 4 -7.06 13.16 3.14
N PRO A 5 -6.54 13.84 2.11
CA PRO A 5 -5.21 14.46 2.16
C PRO A 5 -5.03 15.48 3.29
N VAL A 6 -6.10 16.21 3.61
CA VAL A 6 -6.16 17.14 4.74
C VAL A 6 -7.41 16.84 5.54
N GLU A 7 -7.26 16.63 6.84
CA GLU A 7 -8.35 16.42 7.78
C GLU A 7 -8.49 17.64 8.69
N LYS A 8 -9.72 18.14 8.83
CA LYS A 8 -10.03 19.26 9.71
C LYS A 8 -10.27 18.73 11.13
N MET A 9 -9.36 19.03 12.04
CA MET A 9 -9.44 18.59 13.44
C MET A 9 -10.27 19.54 14.31
N SER A 10 -10.27 20.84 13.99
CA SER A 10 -11.07 21.85 14.68
C SER A 10 -11.38 23.03 13.74
N GLN A 11 -12.03 24.08 14.24
CA GLN A 11 -12.30 25.28 13.44
C GLN A 11 -11.03 25.94 12.88
N THR A 12 -9.90 25.81 13.58
CA THR A 12 -8.61 26.45 13.24
C THR A 12 -7.49 25.46 12.92
N GLN A 13 -7.66 24.17 13.21
CA GLN A 13 -6.62 23.16 13.04
C GLN A 13 -6.95 22.16 11.91
N CYS A 14 -5.98 22.00 11.01
CA CYS A 14 -5.98 20.99 9.96
C CYS A 14 -4.70 20.15 10.06
N GLN A 15 -4.80 18.86 9.76
CA GLN A 15 -3.65 17.96 9.70
C GLN A 15 -3.52 17.36 8.29
N SER A 16 -2.30 17.39 7.76
CA SER A 16 -1.95 16.69 6.52
C SER A 16 -1.81 15.19 6.76
N ILE A 17 -2.29 14.38 5.83
CA ILE A 17 -2.11 12.93 5.84
C ILE A 17 -0.64 12.55 5.88
N VAL A 18 0.25 13.33 5.23
CA VAL A 18 1.70 13.07 5.21
C VAL A 18 2.27 13.17 6.61
N THR A 19 1.95 14.25 7.34
CA THR A 19 2.41 14.48 8.71
C THR A 19 1.95 13.38 9.66
N TRP A 20 0.73 12.87 9.47
CA TRP A 20 0.21 11.75 10.27
C TRP A 20 0.81 10.40 9.89
N ALA A 21 1.00 10.13 8.59
CA ALA A 21 1.40 8.81 8.09
C ALA A 21 2.90 8.56 8.22
N MET A 22 3.73 9.60 8.06
CA MET A 22 5.19 9.47 8.02
C MET A 22 5.80 8.63 9.16
N PRO A 23 5.47 8.85 10.45
CA PRO A 23 6.02 8.03 11.54
C PRO A 23 5.60 6.56 11.50
N GLN A 24 4.51 6.23 10.80
CA GLN A 24 4.03 4.86 10.64
C GLN A 24 4.54 4.21 9.34
N LEU A 25 4.84 5.02 8.32
CA LEU A 25 5.46 4.58 7.06
C LEU A 25 6.95 4.22 7.23
N THR A 26 7.66 4.87 8.16
CA THR A 26 9.07 4.60 8.44
C THR A 26 9.28 3.41 9.40
N GLU A 27 8.24 2.96 10.09
CA GLU A 27 8.29 1.84 11.03
C GLU A 27 7.46 0.65 10.51
N ARG A 28 8.11 -0.41 10.04
CA ARG A 28 7.43 -1.58 9.45
C ARG A 28 6.35 -2.19 10.34
N THR A 29 6.56 -2.23 11.65
CA THR A 29 5.59 -2.78 12.61
C THR A 29 4.33 -1.92 12.76
N LYS A 30 4.39 -0.63 12.41
CA LYS A 30 3.26 0.30 12.49
C LYS A 30 2.50 0.43 11.18
N LEU A 31 3.09 0.06 10.04
CA LEU A 31 2.47 0.19 8.73
C LEU A 31 1.06 -0.42 8.64
N PRO A 32 0.78 -1.64 9.18
CA PRO A 32 -0.56 -2.22 9.12
C PRO A 32 -1.66 -1.36 9.78
N ASN A 33 -1.30 -0.47 10.70
CA ASN A 33 -2.26 0.38 11.42
C ASN A 33 -2.82 1.53 10.55
N ILE A 34 -2.12 1.89 9.47
CA ILE A 34 -2.54 2.98 8.57
C ILE A 34 -3.14 2.50 7.25
N VAL A 35 -3.13 1.19 7.02
CA VAL A 35 -3.74 0.59 5.84
C VAL A 35 -5.25 0.65 5.94
N ASP A 36 -5.89 1.00 4.83
CA ASP A 36 -7.34 0.95 4.71
C ASP A 36 -7.85 -0.45 5.08
N PRO A 37 -8.80 -0.57 6.03
CA PRO A 37 -9.35 -1.86 6.44
C PRO A 37 -9.85 -2.73 5.28
N VAL A 38 -10.29 -2.12 4.17
CA VAL A 38 -10.79 -2.84 2.99
C VAL A 38 -9.70 -3.66 2.30
N ILE A 39 -8.43 -3.24 2.38
CA ILE A 39 -7.31 -3.89 1.65
C ILE A 39 -6.26 -4.50 2.59
N ARG A 40 -6.44 -4.41 3.91
CA ARG A 40 -5.44 -4.81 4.91
C ARG A 40 -4.95 -6.25 4.72
N ASP A 41 -5.86 -7.16 4.42
CA ASP A 41 -5.58 -8.59 4.32
C ASP A 41 -5.64 -9.11 2.87
N THR A 42 -5.70 -8.21 1.88
CA THR A 42 -5.80 -8.56 0.45
C THR A 42 -4.45 -8.56 -0.27
N MET A 43 -3.38 -8.13 0.40
CA MET A 43 -2.05 -7.98 -0.18
C MET A 43 -0.98 -8.59 0.71
N ASP A 44 0.01 -9.25 0.11
CA ASP A 44 1.20 -9.71 0.84
C ASP A 44 1.88 -8.52 1.54
N PRO A 45 2.21 -8.63 2.85
CA PRO A 45 2.89 -7.57 3.59
C PRO A 45 4.15 -7.03 2.91
N LYS A 46 4.89 -7.86 2.16
CA LYS A 46 6.09 -7.42 1.43
C LYS A 46 5.77 -6.37 0.37
N HIS A 47 4.67 -6.53 -0.35
CA HIS A 47 4.25 -5.59 -1.38
C HIS A 47 3.74 -4.30 -0.73
N LEU A 48 3.04 -4.42 0.39
CA LEU A 48 2.61 -3.26 1.18
C LEU A 48 3.81 -2.41 1.64
N TYR A 49 4.88 -3.04 2.13
CA TYR A 49 6.11 -2.34 2.50
C TYR A 49 6.76 -1.62 1.31
N GLN A 50 6.72 -2.22 0.12
CA GLN A 50 7.26 -1.62 -1.09
C GLN A 50 6.44 -0.38 -1.51
N VAL A 51 5.11 -0.46 -1.49
CA VAL A 51 4.23 0.70 -1.76
C VAL A 51 4.51 1.82 -0.75
N ALA A 52 4.64 1.48 0.54
CA ALA A 52 4.95 2.46 1.58
C ALA A 52 6.30 3.15 1.36
N ALA A 53 7.34 2.41 0.97
CA ALA A 53 8.65 2.97 0.67
C ALA A 53 8.59 3.96 -0.51
N VAL A 54 7.89 3.60 -1.59
CA VAL A 54 7.67 4.49 -2.74
C VAL A 54 6.93 5.76 -2.29
N ALA A 55 5.88 5.61 -1.48
CA ALA A 55 5.13 6.76 -0.96
C ALA A 55 6.01 7.70 -0.11
N VAL A 56 6.87 7.16 0.75
CA VAL A 56 7.82 7.94 1.56
C VAL A 56 8.75 8.76 0.69
N LEU A 57 9.27 8.18 -0.40
CA LEU A 57 10.15 8.89 -1.34
C LEU A 57 9.40 10.00 -2.10
N CYS A 58 8.18 9.72 -2.57
CA CYS A 58 7.38 10.68 -3.32
C CYS A 58 6.98 11.93 -2.53
N VAL A 59 6.81 11.81 -1.21
CA VAL A 59 6.38 12.92 -0.34
C VAL A 59 7.53 13.63 0.36
N GLN A 60 8.78 13.35 -0.01
CA GLN A 60 9.94 14.00 0.60
C GLN A 60 9.85 15.54 0.49
N PRO A 61 10.15 16.28 1.57
CA PRO A 61 10.16 17.74 1.53
C PRO A 61 11.13 18.26 0.47
N GLU A 62 12.32 17.69 0.44
CA GLU A 62 13.38 18.01 -0.50
C GLU A 62 13.09 17.38 -1.89
N PRO A 63 12.89 18.20 -2.95
CA PRO A 63 12.54 17.69 -4.29
C PRO A 63 13.58 16.74 -4.88
N SER A 64 14.87 16.93 -4.57
CA SER A 64 15.94 16.08 -5.09
C SER A 64 15.93 14.64 -4.57
N TYR A 65 15.19 14.36 -3.49
CA TYR A 65 14.97 13.00 -2.99
C TYR A 65 13.72 12.31 -3.57
N ARG A 66 12.91 13.03 -4.37
CA ARG A 66 11.73 12.46 -5.01
C ARG A 66 12.17 11.70 -6.28
N PRO A 67 11.66 10.47 -6.49
CA PRO A 67 12.01 9.67 -7.65
C PRO A 67 11.40 10.26 -8.92
N LEU A 68 11.97 9.91 -10.09
CA LEU A 68 11.32 10.19 -11.35
C LEU A 68 10.02 9.38 -11.44
N ILE A 69 9.03 9.92 -12.15
CA ILE A 69 7.75 9.22 -12.32
C ILE A 69 7.92 7.86 -13.02
N THR A 70 8.93 7.73 -13.89
CA THR A 70 9.32 6.47 -14.52
C THR A 70 9.79 5.43 -13.50
N ASP A 71 10.56 5.85 -12.48
CA ASP A 71 11.04 4.96 -11.43
C ASP A 71 9.91 4.54 -10.49
N VAL A 72 8.97 5.45 -10.22
CA VAL A 72 7.72 5.14 -9.51
C VAL A 72 6.94 4.07 -10.27
N LEU A 73 6.75 4.25 -11.58
CA LEU A 73 6.05 3.28 -12.42
C LEU A 73 6.71 1.90 -12.37
N HIS A 74 8.03 1.84 -12.60
CA HIS A 74 8.79 0.59 -12.55
C HIS A 74 8.74 -0.08 -11.17
N SER A 75 8.65 0.70 -10.10
CA SER A 75 8.52 0.17 -8.73
C SER A 75 7.12 -0.38 -8.43
N LEU A 76 6.07 0.14 -9.08
CA LEU A 76 4.68 -0.24 -8.81
C LEU A 76 4.13 -1.31 -9.76
N VAL A 77 4.56 -1.35 -11.02
CA VAL A 77 4.11 -2.36 -12.02
C VAL A 77 4.24 -3.81 -11.53
N PRO A 78 5.34 -4.21 -10.84
CA PRO A 78 5.46 -5.56 -10.29
C PRO A 78 4.48 -5.91 -9.17
N LEU A 79 3.79 -4.90 -8.61
CA LEU A 79 2.83 -5.07 -7.52
C LEU A 79 1.38 -5.06 -8.01
N VAL A 80 1.16 -4.76 -9.28
CA VAL A 80 -0.16 -4.70 -9.91
C VAL A 80 -0.47 -6.06 -10.56
N PRO A 81 -1.66 -6.64 -10.35
CA PRO A 81 -2.08 -7.86 -11.02
C PRO A 81 -1.98 -7.77 -12.55
N VAL A 82 -1.71 -8.89 -13.21
CA VAL A 82 -1.61 -8.97 -14.68
C VAL A 82 -2.89 -8.49 -15.36
N GLU A 83 -4.05 -8.78 -14.75
CA GLU A 83 -5.38 -8.40 -15.24
C GLU A 83 -5.60 -6.88 -15.24
N LEU A 84 -4.82 -6.16 -14.43
CA LEU A 84 -4.84 -4.71 -14.31
C LEU A 84 -3.65 -4.05 -15.03
N GLY A 85 -2.92 -4.80 -15.87
CA GLY A 85 -1.79 -4.29 -16.66
C GLY A 85 -0.45 -4.28 -15.93
N GLY A 86 -0.33 -4.97 -14.79
CA GLY A 86 0.94 -5.16 -14.10
C GLY A 86 1.59 -6.51 -14.40
N THR A 87 2.48 -6.95 -13.50
CA THR A 87 3.17 -8.25 -13.64
C THR A 87 3.03 -9.18 -12.43
N LEU A 88 2.27 -8.77 -11.40
CA LEU A 88 2.01 -9.61 -10.23
C LEU A 88 1.10 -10.78 -10.61
N ARG A 89 1.59 -12.01 -10.38
CA ARG A 89 0.76 -13.21 -10.45
C ARG A 89 0.19 -13.50 -9.07
N VAL A 90 -1.12 -13.31 -8.90
CA VAL A 90 -1.82 -13.69 -7.67
C VAL A 90 -1.97 -15.22 -7.70
N ALA A 91 -1.36 -15.91 -6.74
CA ALA A 91 -1.58 -17.35 -6.61
C ALA A 91 -3.04 -17.60 -6.24
N GLU A 92 -3.70 -18.48 -6.99
CA GLU A 92 -5.06 -18.95 -6.67
C GLU A 92 -5.04 -19.60 -5.28
N PRO A 93 -6.02 -19.34 -4.39
CA PRO A 93 -6.11 -20.05 -3.13
C PRO A 93 -6.22 -21.56 -3.40
N PRO A 94 -5.60 -22.43 -2.57
CA PRO A 94 -5.70 -23.87 -2.77
C PRO A 94 -7.17 -24.28 -2.74
N SER A 95 -7.64 -24.92 -3.82
CA SER A 95 -9.00 -25.42 -3.92
C SER A 95 -9.33 -26.31 -2.71
N PRO A 96 -10.51 -26.17 -2.08
CA PRO A 96 -10.90 -27.09 -1.03
C PRO A 96 -11.05 -28.48 -1.65
N ASN A 97 -10.21 -29.41 -1.18
CA ASN A 97 -10.22 -30.81 -1.57
C ASN A 97 -11.65 -31.37 -1.61
N LEU A 98 -12.14 -31.78 -2.79
CA LEU A 98 -13.31 -32.64 -2.89
C LEU A 98 -12.94 -33.98 -2.27
N LYS A 99 -13.40 -34.21 -1.03
CA LYS A 99 -13.46 -35.53 -0.44
C LYS A 99 -14.52 -36.32 -1.21
N HIS A 100 -14.14 -36.98 -2.29
CA HIS A 100 -14.99 -38.02 -2.86
C HIS A 100 -14.95 -39.23 -1.93
N SER A 101 -16.06 -39.42 -1.24
CA SER A 101 -16.48 -40.69 -0.67
C SER A 101 -16.37 -41.77 -1.76
N ALA A 102 -15.49 -42.74 -1.56
CA ALA A 102 -15.60 -44.00 -2.29
C ALA A 102 -16.65 -44.86 -1.56
N CYS A 103 -17.54 -45.45 -2.37
CA CYS A 103 -18.59 -46.39 -2.00
C CYS A 103 -17.99 -47.69 -1.45
#